data_AF-A0AB37KQ94-F1
#
_entry.id   AF-A0AB37KQ94-F1
#
_cell.length_a   1.000
_cell.length_b   1.000
_cell.length_c   1.000
_cell.angle_alpha   90.00
_cell.angle_beta   90.00
_cell.angle_gamma   90.00
#
_symmetry.space_group_name_H-M   'P 1'
#
loop_
_entity.id
_entity.type
_entity.pdbx_description
1 polymer ?
#
loop_
_entity_poly.entity_id
_entity_poly.type
_entity_poly.pdbx_seq_one_letter_code
_entity_poly.pdbx_strand_id
1 'polypeptide(L)'
;MDKYLNIEREQIIMKIYLSQTDIRNFMRCGWKKAKIMFDKAWKMCEVDGKINVDGKIYYKYLLDILKIQESEIHRMAKIERQIKMSLPSDQGEATK
;
A
#
# COMPACT_ATOMS: atom_id res chain seq x y z
N MET A 1 10.49 9.02 10.59
CA MET A 1 9.08 8.71 10.30
C MET A 1 8.89 8.90 8.81
N ASP A 2 8.57 7.84 8.06
CA ASP A 2 8.38 7.91 6.60
C ASP A 2 7.25 8.92 6.28
N LYS A 3 7.61 10.09 5.77
CA LYS A 3 6.73 11.28 5.76
C LYS A 3 5.50 11.13 4.84
N TYR A 4 5.42 10.06 4.04
CA TYR A 4 4.39 9.88 2.99
C TYR A 4 3.93 8.42 2.82
N LEU A 5 3.83 7.66 3.92
CA LEU A 5 3.50 6.24 3.89
C LEU A 5 2.11 5.97 3.28
N ASN A 6 1.11 6.80 3.57
CA ASN A 6 -0.26 6.53 3.11
C ASN A 6 -0.44 6.87 1.63
N ILE A 7 0.28 7.87 1.10
CA ILE A 7 0.36 8.12 -0.34
C ILE A 7 0.92 6.90 -1.07
N GLU A 8 2.00 6.28 -0.56
CA GLU A 8 2.56 5.07 -1.18
C GLU A 8 1.59 3.89 -1.09
N ARG A 9 0.94 3.69 0.06
CA ARG A 9 -0.09 2.64 0.22
C ARG A 9 -1.24 2.81 -0.76
N GLU A 10 -1.69 4.04 -0.98
CA GLU A 10 -2.72 4.38 -1.96
C GLU A 10 -2.27 4.01 -3.38
N GLN A 11 -1.05 4.42 -3.77
CA GLN A 11 -0.47 4.07 -5.07
C GLN A 11 -0.35 2.55 -5.27
N ILE A 12 -0.04 1.81 -4.21
CA ILE A 12 0.03 0.34 -4.25
C ILE A 12 -1.35 -0.26 -4.51
N ILE A 13 -2.39 0.11 -3.76
CA ILE A 13 -3.73 -0.47 -3.97
C ILE A 13 -4.32 -0.11 -5.33
N MET A 14 -3.96 1.05 -5.90
CA MET A 14 -4.36 1.45 -7.25
C MET A 14 -3.83 0.53 -8.35
N LYS A 15 -2.81 -0.30 -8.08
CA LYS A 15 -2.34 -1.32 -9.03
C LYS A 15 -3.32 -2.47 -9.22
N ILE A 16 -4.31 -2.60 -8.34
CA ILE A 16 -5.33 -3.68 -8.30
C ILE A 16 -4.73 -5.05 -7.94
N TYR A 17 -3.67 -5.48 -8.64
CA TYR A 17 -2.96 -6.73 -8.41
C TYR A 17 -1.59 -6.49 -7.80
N LEU A 18 -1.32 -7.13 -6.67
CA LEU A 18 -0.14 -6.90 -5.85
C LEU A 18 0.83 -8.09 -5.91
N SER A 19 2.11 -7.78 -6.15
CA SER A 19 3.20 -8.73 -5.96
C SER A 19 3.59 -8.85 -4.48
N GLN A 20 4.44 -9.82 -4.15
CA GLN A 20 5.02 -9.92 -2.80
C GLN A 20 5.82 -8.65 -2.42
N THR A 21 6.48 -8.00 -3.39
CA THR A 21 7.20 -6.73 -3.17
C THR A 21 6.24 -5.60 -2.81
N ASP A 22 5.09 -5.52 -3.48
CA ASP A 22 4.06 -4.52 -3.17
C ASP A 22 3.52 -4.69 -1.74
N ILE A 23 3.25 -5.94 -1.34
CA ILE A 23 2.82 -6.26 0.03
C ILE A 23 3.89 -5.85 1.05
N ARG A 24 5.16 -6.15 0.76
CA ARG A 24 6.29 -5.78 1.61
C ARG A 24 6.34 -4.27 1.83
N ASN A 25 6.20 -3.49 0.75
CA ASN A 25 6.25 -2.03 0.78
C ASN A 25 5.04 -1.44 1.50
N PHE A 26 3.83 -1.95 1.21
CA PHE A 26 2.58 -1.55 1.85
C PHE A 26 2.62 -1.74 3.37
N MET A 27 3.13 -2.88 3.82
CA MET A 27 3.19 -3.24 5.24
C MET A 27 4.45 -2.77 5.96
N ARG A 28 5.46 -2.26 5.23
CA ARG A 28 6.80 -1.94 5.75
C ARG A 28 7.37 -3.09 6.58
N CYS A 29 7.38 -4.29 6.00
CA CYS A 29 7.83 -5.49 6.70
C CYS A 29 8.95 -6.25 5.97
N GLY A 30 9.51 -7.28 6.62
CA GLY A 30 10.49 -8.16 6.01
C GLY A 30 9.85 -9.17 5.04
N TRP A 31 10.66 -9.74 4.14
CA TRP A 31 10.23 -10.67 3.10
C TRP A 31 9.42 -11.87 3.61
N LYS A 32 9.79 -12.44 4.77
CA LYS A 32 9.07 -13.55 5.39
C LYS A 32 7.62 -13.19 5.72
N LYS A 33 7.40 -12.02 6.32
CA LYS A 33 6.05 -11.55 6.68
C LYS A 33 5.24 -11.20 5.43
N ALA A 34 5.87 -10.57 4.43
CA ALA A 34 5.24 -10.29 3.15
C ALA A 34 4.78 -11.57 2.44
N LYS A 35 5.62 -12.62 2.42
CA LYS A 35 5.28 -13.93 1.87
C LYS A 35 4.08 -14.56 2.57
N ILE A 36 4.06 -14.56 3.91
CA ILE A 36 2.94 -15.13 4.68
C ILE A 36 1.61 -14.44 4.30
N MET A 37 1.62 -13.12 4.12
CA MET A 37 0.40 -12.40 3.73
C MET A 37 0.03 -12.63 2.26
N PHE A 38 1.01 -12.74 1.37
CA PHE A 38 0.79 -13.13 -0.02
C PHE A 38 0.09 -14.50 -0.09
N ASP A 39 0.64 -15.51 0.58
CA ASP A 39 0.13 -16.88 0.55
C ASP A 39 -1.29 -16.96 1.15
N LYS A 40 -1.57 -16.18 2.22
CA LYS A 40 -2.93 -16.07 2.80
C LYS A 40 -3.94 -15.45 1.83
N ALA A 41 -3.58 -14.34 1.20
CA ALA A 41 -4.47 -13.65 0.26
C ALA A 41 -4.71 -14.49 -1.00
N TRP A 42 -3.67 -15.17 -1.49
CA TRP A 42 -3.77 -16.14 -2.56
C TRP A 42 -4.78 -17.24 -2.21
N LYS A 43 -4.69 -17.78 -0.99
CA LYS A 43 -5.61 -18.83 -0.52
C LYS A 43 -7.05 -18.34 -0.41
N MET A 44 -7.28 -17.10 0.02
CA MET A 44 -8.64 -16.53 0.07
C MET A 44 -9.27 -16.45 -1.33
N CYS A 45 -8.50 -16.07 -2.35
CA CYS A 45 -8.98 -16.05 -3.74
C CYS A 45 -9.43 -17.45 -4.22
N GLU A 46 -8.65 -18.49 -3.88
CA GLU A 46 -9.01 -19.88 -4.20
C GLU A 46 -10.28 -20.33 -3.46
N VAL A 47 -10.43 -19.96 -2.18
CA VAL A 47 -11.61 -20.28 -1.37
C VAL A 47 -12.88 -19.61 -1.91
N ASP A 48 -12.74 -18.39 -2.44
CA ASP A 48 -13.82 -17.68 -3.14
C ASP A 48 -14.16 -18.28 -4.52
N GLY A 49 -13.48 -19.35 -4.94
CA GLY A 49 -13.69 -20.01 -6.23
C GLY A 49 -13.13 -19.22 -7.42
N LYS A 50 -12.21 -18.29 -7.19
CA LYS A 50 -11.58 -17.46 -8.22
C LYS A 50 -10.18 -17.96 -8.54
N ILE A 51 -9.68 -17.53 -9.70
CA ILE A 51 -8.33 -17.86 -10.18
C ILE A 51 -7.40 -16.69 -9.88
N ASN A 52 -6.27 -16.99 -9.25
CA ASN A 52 -5.22 -16.00 -9.02
C ASN A 52 -4.49 -15.65 -10.32
N VAL A 53 -4.02 -14.41 -10.40
CA VAL A 53 -3.07 -14.00 -11.44
C VAL A 53 -1.69 -14.49 -11.04
N ASP A 54 -0.94 -15.07 -11.98
CA ASP A 54 0.38 -15.62 -11.66
C ASP A 54 1.28 -14.58 -10.96
N GLY A 55 1.87 -15.00 -9.83
CA GLY A 55 2.71 -14.16 -8.97
C GLY A 55 2.02 -12.94 -8.33
N LYS A 56 0.69 -12.79 -8.40
CA LYS A 56 -0.04 -11.63 -7.89
C LYS A 56 -1.34 -11.98 -7.16
N ILE A 57 -1.71 -11.16 -6.19
CA ILE A 57 -3.00 -11.25 -5.47
C ILE A 57 -3.87 -10.03 -5.77
N TYR A 58 -5.19 -10.17 -5.69
CA TYR A 58 -6.08 -9.01 -5.70
C TYR A 58 -5.98 -8.24 -4.37
N TYR A 59 -5.80 -6.91 -4.43
CA TYR A 59 -5.50 -6.09 -3.25
C TYR A 59 -6.55 -6.20 -2.13
N LYS A 60 -7.83 -6.43 -2.46
CA LYS A 60 -8.91 -6.53 -1.46
C LYS A 60 -8.68 -7.67 -0.48
N TYR A 61 -8.14 -8.81 -0.93
CA TYR A 61 -7.81 -9.91 -0.02
C TYR A 61 -6.74 -9.53 1.00
N LEU A 62 -5.76 -8.71 0.62
CA LEU A 62 -4.78 -8.18 1.56
C LEU A 62 -5.47 -7.25 2.58
N LEU A 63 -6.33 -6.34 2.13
CA LEU A 63 -7.05 -5.42 3.01
C LEU A 63 -7.96 -6.17 3.99
N ASP A 64 -8.65 -7.21 3.54
CA ASP A 64 -9.53 -8.05 4.36
C ASP A 64 -8.77 -8.83 5.43
N ILE A 65 -7.56 -9.30 5.13
CA ILE A 65 -6.67 -9.95 6.11
C ILE A 65 -6.19 -8.94 7.16
N LEU A 66 -5.81 -7.75 6.72
CA LEU A 66 -5.28 -6.70 7.60
C LEU A 66 -6.37 -5.92 8.34
N LYS A 67 -7.65 -6.14 7.99
CA LYS A 67 -8.80 -5.40 8.51
C LYS A 67 -8.68 -3.89 8.30
N ILE A 68 -8.15 -3.50 7.14
CA ILE A 68 -8.00 -2.10 6.73
C ILE A 68 -9.09 -1.76 5.73
N GLN A 69 -9.77 -0.63 5.92
CA GLN A 69 -10.75 -0.12 4.96
C GLN A 69 -10.04 0.67 3.85
N GLU A 70 -10.44 0.44 2.60
CA GLU A 70 -9.89 1.16 1.44
C GLU A 70 -10.11 2.69 1.56
N SER A 71 -11.29 3.10 2.04
CA SER A 71 -11.63 4.51 2.28
C SER A 71 -10.68 5.19 3.28
N GLU A 72 -10.16 4.44 4.26
CA GLU A 72 -9.20 4.95 5.23
C GLU A 72 -7.85 5.25 4.56
N ILE A 73 -7.39 4.38 3.67
CA ILE A 73 -6.14 4.58 2.92
C ILE A 73 -6.23 5.87 2.11
N HIS A 74 -7.31 6.06 1.35
CA HIS A 74 -7.54 7.27 0.56
C HIS A 74 -7.62 8.52 1.44
N ARG A 75 -8.33 8.45 2.58
CA ARG A 75 -8.46 9.56 3.52
C ARG A 75 -7.09 9.98 4.06
N MET A 76 -6.28 9.01 4.49
CA MET A 76 -4.94 9.29 5.05
C MET A 76 -3.97 9.81 3.99
N ALA A 77 -4.01 9.27 2.78
CA ALA A 77 -3.21 9.77 1.66
C ALA A 77 -3.58 11.23 1.28
N LYS A 78 -4.86 11.58 1.34
CA LYS A 78 -5.34 12.95 1.14
C LYS A 78 -4.80 13.90 2.21
N ILE A 79 -4.82 13.50 3.49
CA ILE A 79 -4.25 14.29 4.59
C ILE A 79 -2.74 14.51 4.38
N GLU A 80 -1.99 13.47 4.02
CA GLU A 80 -0.55 13.60 3.73
C GLU A 80 -0.26 14.56 2.56
N ARG A 81 -1.06 14.52 1.49
CA ARG A 81 -0.95 15.49 0.38
C ARG A 81 -1.21 16.92 0.83
N GLN A 82 -2.23 17.15 1.66
CA GLN A 82 -2.53 18.48 2.21
C GLN A 82 -1.39 19.01 3.07
N ILE A 83 -0.84 18.17 3.95
CA ILE A 83 0.33 18.53 4.76
C ILE A 83 1.52 18.91 3.87
N LYS A 84 1.79 18.13 2.81
CA LYS A 84 2.86 18.41 1.85
C LYS A 84 2.69 19.77 1.17
N MET A 85 1.46 20.16 0.83
CA MET A 85 1.17 21.45 0.19
C MET A 85 1.24 22.63 1.16
N SER A 86 0.98 22.41 2.45
CA SER A 86 1.05 23.47 3.48
C SER A 86 2.45 23.76 4.00
N LEU A 87 3.44 22.91 3.68
CA LEU A 87 4.82 23.15 4.05
C LEU A 87 5.42 24.20 3.08
N PRO A 88 6.14 25.21 3.58
CA PRO A 88 6.92 26.10 2.72
C PRO A 88 7.81 25.26 1.81
N SER A 89 7.83 25.56 0.51
CA SER A 89 8.90 25.08 -0.34
C SER A 89 10.19 25.69 0.22
N ASP A 90 11.13 24.86 0.69
CA ASP A 90 12.52 25.28 0.88
C ASP A 90 13.08 25.65 -0.50
N GLN A 91 12.74 26.84 -0.98
CA GLN A 91 13.43 27.57 -2.02
C GLN A 91 14.04 28.78 -1.34
N GLY A 92 15.27 28.59 -0.87
CA GLY A 92 16.02 29.60 -0.15
C GLY A 92 17.51 29.31 -0.05
N GLU A 93 18.11 28.64 -1.03
CA GLU A 93 19.56 28.72 -1.24
C GLU A 93 19.84 29.34 -2.61
N ALA A 94 20.21 30.62 -2.57
CA ALA A 94 21.29 31.23 -3.35
C ALA A 94 21.32 32.74 -3.04
N THR A 95 21.78 33.11 -1.85
CA THR A 95 22.28 34.47 -1.65
C THR A 95 23.64 34.55 -2.35
N LYS A 96 23.78 35.61 -3.15
CA LYS A 96 24.87 35.97 -4.07
C LYS A 96 26.27 35.95 -3.44
#